data_AF-A0A009YYU0-F1
#
_entry.id   AF-A0A009YYU0-F1
#
_cell.length_a   1.000
_cell.length_b   1.000
_cell.length_c   1.000
_cell.angle_alpha   90.00
_cell.angle_beta   90.00
_cell.angle_gamma   90.00
#
_symmetry.space_group_name_H-M   'P 1'
#
loop_
_entity.id
_entity.type
_entity.pdbx_description
1 polymer ?
#
loop_
_entity_poly.entity_id
_entity_poly.type
_entity_poly.pdbx_seq_one_letter_code
_entity_poly.pdbx_strand_id
1 'polypeptide(L)'
;MFTRVVFNQKGGVGKSSITVNLAAISAAQNLRTLVIDLDPQANSSQYLLGEQATYSADKNALEPNIENFFDDVLGNNQPKGLIGNAIGSILKSRAKGLESFVHHTAFPKLDVIPASPTLGALEHALESKHKIYKLRDSLQQLSSQYDRIYIDTPPAFN
;
A
#
# COMPACT_ATOMS: atom_id res chain seq x y z
N MET A 1 -12.40 12.40 5.70
CA MET A 1 -11.20 11.55 5.70
C MET A 1 -10.03 12.33 6.29
N PHE A 2 -9.34 11.78 7.29
CA PHE A 2 -8.13 12.36 7.89
C PHE A 2 -6.94 11.42 7.65
N THR A 3 -5.83 11.95 7.14
CA THR A 3 -4.62 11.17 6.80
C THR A 3 -3.46 11.55 7.73
N ARG A 4 -2.80 10.55 8.33
CA ARG A 4 -1.61 10.72 9.18
C ARG A 4 -0.46 9.89 8.64
N VAL A 5 0.69 10.52 8.48
CA VAL A 5 1.95 9.85 8.11
C VAL A 5 2.80 9.69 9.37
N VAL A 6 3.30 8.49 9.63
CA VAL A 6 4.20 8.20 10.76
C VAL A 6 5.61 8.09 10.20
N PHE A 7 6.39 9.16 10.38
CA PHE A 7 7.76 9.27 9.86
C PHE A 7 8.79 9.39 10.99
N ASN A 8 9.95 8.73 10.83
CA ASN A 8 11.13 8.89 11.68
C ASN A 8 12.39 8.50 10.90
N GLN A 9 13.48 9.27 11.08
CA GLN A 9 14.79 8.98 10.47
C GLN A 9 15.44 7.72 11.04
N LYS A 10 15.14 7.36 12.29
CA LYS A 10 15.68 6.14 12.89
C LYS A 10 14.93 4.89 12.42
N GLY A 11 15.69 3.84 12.13
CA GLY A 11 15.18 2.49 11.92
C GLY A 11 14.56 1.88 13.18
N GLY A 12 13.85 0.76 12.99
CA GLY A 12 13.18 0.01 14.05
C GLY A 12 11.66 0.01 13.95
N VAL A 13 11.02 -0.91 14.69
CA VAL A 13 9.59 -1.24 14.60
C VAL A 13 8.65 -0.23 15.29
N GLY A 14 9.19 0.80 15.94
CA GLY A 14 8.39 1.76 16.71
C GLY A 14 7.40 2.55 15.85
N LYS A 15 7.78 2.89 14.61
CA LYS A 15 6.89 3.55 13.63
C LYS A 15 5.68 2.66 13.33
N SER A 16 5.94 1.46 12.82
CA SER A 16 4.92 0.47 12.50
C SER A 16 4.03 0.14 13.69
N SER A 17 4.62 -0.01 14.88
CA SER A 17 3.87 -0.26 16.12
C SER A 17 2.89 0.87 16.43
N ILE A 18 3.33 2.14 16.35
CA ILE A 18 2.45 3.29 16.56
C ILE A 18 1.39 3.37 15.45
N THR A 19 1.76 3.14 14.20
CA THR A 19 0.85 3.15 13.04
C THR A 19 -0.31 2.17 13.27
N VAL A 20 -0.01 0.90 13.54
CA VAL A 20 -1.07 -0.12 13.71
C VAL A 20 -1.90 0.10 14.97
N ASN A 21 -1.31 0.57 16.07
CA ASN A 21 -2.06 0.85 17.30
C ASN A 21 -3.00 2.05 17.15
N LEU A 22 -2.56 3.15 16.51
CA LEU A 22 -3.45 4.28 16.21
C LEU A 22 -4.58 3.89 15.26
N ALA A 23 -4.29 3.02 14.29
CA ALA A 23 -5.29 2.48 13.38
C ALA A 23 -6.31 1.60 14.11
N ALA A 24 -5.84 0.68 14.97
CA ALA A 24 -6.69 -0.17 15.80
C ALA A 24 -7.60 0.65 16.73
N ILE A 25 -7.06 1.69 17.40
CA ILE A 25 -7.86 2.61 18.23
C ILE A 25 -8.94 3.30 17.39
N SER A 26 -8.60 3.75 16.17
CA SER A 26 -9.56 4.40 15.28
C SER A 26 -10.68 3.45 14.85
N ALA A 27 -10.34 2.22 14.48
CA ALA A 27 -11.29 1.18 14.13
C ALA A 27 -12.21 0.82 15.32
N ALA A 28 -11.64 0.72 16.54
CA ALA A 28 -12.39 0.49 17.78
C ALA A 28 -13.35 1.66 18.11
N GLN A 29 -13.03 2.88 17.68
CA GLN A 29 -13.92 4.04 17.72
C GLN A 29 -14.95 4.06 16.57
N ASN A 30 -15.14 2.92 15.91
CA ASN A 30 -16.10 2.71 14.83
C ASN A 30 -15.79 3.51 13.54
N LEU A 31 -14.55 3.97 13.36
CA LEU A 31 -14.10 4.69 12.16
C LEU A 31 -13.56 3.72 11.11
N ARG A 32 -13.96 3.89 9.84
CA ARG A 32 -13.42 3.10 8.73
C ARG A 32 -11.97 3.51 8.50
N THR A 33 -11.05 2.60 8.74
CA THR A 33 -9.63 2.90 8.88
C THR A 33 -8.81 2.09 7.87
N LEU A 34 -7.91 2.77 7.17
CA LEU A 34 -6.96 2.16 6.24
C LEU A 34 -5.53 2.38 6.74
N VAL A 35 -4.71 1.33 6.74
CA VAL A 35 -3.26 1.42 6.85
C VAL A 35 -2.63 1.25 5.48
N ILE A 36 -1.65 2.07 5.14
CA ILE A 36 -0.84 1.90 3.93
C ILE A 36 0.60 1.71 4.38
N ASP A 37 1.14 0.54 4.10
CA ASP A 37 2.51 0.20 4.48
C ASP A 37 3.44 0.50 3.30
N LEU A 38 4.29 1.51 3.45
CA LEU A 38 5.30 1.88 2.46
C LEU A 38 6.70 1.38 2.86
N ASP A 39 6.84 0.70 4.00
CA ASP A 39 8.14 0.19 4.46
C ASP A 39 8.43 -1.17 3.79
N PRO A 40 9.53 -1.33 3.03
CA PRO A 40 9.93 -2.61 2.45
C PRO A 40 10.27 -3.71 3.46
N GLN A 41 10.12 -3.49 4.76
CA GLN A 41 10.16 -4.53 5.80
C GLN A 41 8.77 -5.10 6.13
N ALA A 42 7.69 -4.43 5.69
CA ALA A 42 6.30 -4.86 5.81
C ALA A 42 5.82 -5.18 7.25
N ASN A 43 6.40 -4.53 8.27
CA ASN A 43 6.04 -4.80 9.66
C ASN A 43 4.55 -4.52 9.94
N SER A 44 4.01 -3.40 9.44
CA SER A 44 2.59 -3.06 9.62
C SER A 44 1.68 -4.07 8.90
N SER A 45 2.08 -4.48 7.70
CA SER A 45 1.39 -5.53 6.93
C SER A 45 1.34 -6.85 7.70
N GLN A 46 2.47 -7.29 8.26
CA GLN A 46 2.56 -8.52 9.05
C GLN A 46 1.74 -8.46 10.35
N TYR A 47 1.74 -7.33 11.06
CA TYR A 47 0.90 -7.18 12.26
C TYR A 47 -0.59 -7.30 11.97
N LEU A 48 -1.04 -6.88 10.78
CA LEU A 48 -2.46 -6.83 10.43
C LEU A 48 -2.97 -8.07 9.68
N LEU A 49 -2.12 -8.72 8.89
CA LEU A 49 -2.47 -9.87 8.05
C LEU A 49 -1.79 -11.17 8.48
N GLY A 50 -0.89 -11.12 9.46
CA GLY A 50 -0.12 -12.27 9.92
C GLY A 50 0.82 -12.82 8.84
N GLU A 51 0.96 -14.15 8.82
CA GLU A 51 1.88 -14.85 7.91
C GLU A 51 1.60 -14.57 6.44
N GLN A 52 0.38 -14.21 6.05
CA GLN A 52 0.01 -13.93 4.65
C GLN A 52 0.83 -12.77 4.07
N ALA A 53 1.18 -11.76 4.86
CA ALA A 53 1.98 -10.61 4.45
C ALA A 53 3.50 -10.82 4.65
N THR A 54 3.92 -11.98 5.14
CA THR A 54 5.35 -12.31 5.26
C THR A 54 5.88 -12.81 3.92
N TYR A 55 6.95 -12.20 3.43
CA TYR A 55 7.74 -12.67 2.28
C TYR A 55 9.13 -13.10 2.72
N SER A 56 9.73 -13.98 1.92
CA SER A 56 11.07 -14.54 2.11
C SER A 56 11.66 -14.94 0.77
N ALA A 57 12.83 -15.57 0.74
CA ALA A 57 13.45 -16.01 -0.52
C ALA A 57 12.57 -16.98 -1.33
N ASP A 58 11.71 -17.73 -0.63
CA ASP A 58 10.87 -18.81 -1.16
C ASP A 58 9.36 -18.45 -1.14
N LYS A 59 9.03 -17.24 -0.67
CA LYS A 59 7.65 -16.74 -0.61
C LYS A 59 7.57 -15.30 -1.13
N ASN A 60 6.86 -15.13 -2.23
CA ASN A 60 6.60 -13.82 -2.82
C ASN A 60 5.76 -12.92 -1.90
N ALA A 61 5.86 -11.61 -2.09
CA ALA A 61 4.99 -10.64 -1.44
C ALA A 61 3.51 -10.89 -1.80
N LEU A 62 2.62 -10.60 -0.86
CA LEU A 62 1.18 -10.66 -1.09
C LEU A 62 0.79 -9.68 -2.19
N GLU A 63 0.01 -10.11 -3.17
CA GLU A 63 -0.53 -9.27 -4.25
C GLU A 63 -2.08 -9.28 -4.21
N PRO A 64 -2.76 -8.18 -4.59
CA PRO A 64 -2.18 -6.90 -4.99
C PRO A 64 -1.63 -6.10 -3.80
N ASN A 65 -0.55 -5.34 -3.99
CA ASN A 65 0.10 -4.52 -2.96
C ASN A 65 0.43 -3.11 -3.49
N ILE A 66 1.10 -2.31 -2.67
CA ILE A 66 1.43 -0.93 -3.07
C ILE A 66 2.45 -0.83 -4.23
N GLU A 67 3.32 -1.83 -4.44
CA GLU A 67 4.17 -1.90 -5.65
C GLU A 67 3.29 -2.04 -6.90
N ASN A 68 2.29 -2.93 -6.89
CA ASN A 68 1.40 -3.09 -8.04
C ASN A 68 0.65 -1.78 -8.37
N PHE A 69 0.28 -0.98 -7.36
CA PHE A 69 -0.29 0.35 -7.58
C PHE A 69 0.72 1.30 -8.24
N PHE A 70 1.97 1.30 -7.78
CA PHE A 70 3.00 2.14 -8.39
C PHE A 70 3.36 1.70 -9.81
N ASP A 71 3.36 0.42 -10.11
CA ASP A 71 3.54 -0.10 -11.47
C ASP A 71 2.41 0.33 -12.41
N ASP A 72 1.15 0.27 -11.95
CA ASP A 72 -0.01 0.83 -12.67
C ASP A 72 0.20 2.32 -12.95
N VAL A 73 0.63 3.08 -11.94
CA VAL A 73 0.93 4.52 -12.07
C VAL A 73 2.06 4.78 -13.05
N LEU A 74 3.12 3.99 -13.02
CA LEU A 74 4.29 4.13 -13.90
C LEU A 74 3.97 3.72 -15.34
N GLY A 75 2.97 2.86 -15.54
CA GLY A 75 2.62 2.25 -16.83
C GLY A 75 3.45 1.00 -17.14
N ASN A 76 3.99 0.36 -16.11
CA ASN A 76 4.89 -0.80 -16.22
C ASN A 76 4.15 -2.13 -16.46
N ASN A 77 2.82 -2.09 -16.59
CA ASN A 77 1.97 -3.26 -16.84
C ASN A 77 2.29 -3.94 -18.17
N GLN A 78 3.31 -4.79 -18.16
CA GLN A 78 3.40 -5.90 -19.08
C GLN A 78 2.47 -7.01 -18.58
N PRO A 79 1.53 -7.51 -19.40
CA PRO A 79 0.72 -8.66 -19.03
C PRO A 79 1.65 -9.87 -18.82
N LYS A 80 1.76 -10.34 -17.57
CA LYS A 80 2.35 -11.66 -17.27
C LYS A 80 1.39 -12.74 -17.77
N GLY A 81 1.41 -13.03 -19.09
CA GLY A 81 0.65 -14.12 -19.71
C GLY A 81 0.37 -13.94 -21.21
N LEU A 82 0.72 -14.95 -22.02
CA LEU A 82 0.62 -14.96 -23.50
C LEU A 82 -0.81 -14.89 -24.09
N ILE A 83 -1.88 -14.95 -23.28
CA ILE A 83 -3.28 -15.02 -23.77
C ILE A 83 -3.99 -13.64 -23.67
N GLY A 84 -3.40 -12.65 -22.99
CA GLY A 84 -4.09 -11.39 -22.66
C GLY A 84 -4.10 -10.29 -23.73
N ASN A 85 -3.33 -10.42 -24.82
CA ASN A 85 -3.04 -9.26 -25.69
C ASN A 85 -4.23 -8.79 -26.56
N ALA A 86 -5.16 -9.69 -26.90
CA ALA A 86 -6.33 -9.35 -27.71
C ALA A 86 -7.54 -8.89 -26.88
N ILE A 87 -7.70 -9.41 -25.67
CA ILE A 87 -8.84 -9.10 -24.77
C ILE A 87 -8.48 -7.93 -23.83
N GLY A 88 -7.20 -7.81 -23.45
CA GLY A 88 -6.70 -6.78 -22.55
C GLY A 88 -6.73 -5.36 -23.14
N SER A 89 -6.80 -5.21 -24.46
CA SER A 89 -6.93 -3.89 -25.11
C SER A 89 -8.34 -3.29 -24.99
N ILE A 90 -9.37 -4.12 -24.87
CA ILE A 90 -10.78 -3.71 -24.76
C ILE A 90 -11.15 -3.40 -23.29
N LEU A 91 -10.48 -4.04 -22.33
CA LEU A 91 -10.63 -3.80 -20.88
C LEU A 91 -9.78 -2.63 -20.35
N LYS A 92 -8.96 -1.98 -21.19
CA LYS A 92 -8.06 -0.85 -20.84
C LYS A 92 -8.75 0.44 -20.40
N SER A 93 -10.08 0.50 -20.30
CA SER A 93 -10.82 1.76 -20.14
C SER A 93 -11.10 2.20 -18.71
N ARG A 94 -10.59 1.53 -17.67
CA ARG A 94 -10.52 2.10 -16.31
C ARG A 94 -9.21 1.75 -15.65
N ALA A 95 -8.36 2.76 -15.40
CA ALA A 95 -7.31 2.63 -14.40
C ALA A 95 -7.96 2.13 -13.11
N LYS A 96 -7.47 1.03 -12.55
CA LYS A 96 -7.96 0.52 -11.27
C LYS A 96 -7.65 1.57 -10.21
N GLY A 97 -8.65 1.95 -9.42
CA GLY A 97 -8.42 2.88 -8.30
C GLY A 97 -7.65 2.18 -7.18
N LEU A 98 -7.17 2.99 -6.22
CA LEU A 98 -6.36 2.52 -5.11
C LEU A 98 -7.12 1.49 -4.24
N GLU A 99 -8.45 1.51 -4.25
CA GLU A 99 -9.32 0.54 -3.58
C GLU A 99 -9.09 -0.91 -4.03
N SER A 100 -8.59 -1.13 -5.25
CA SER A 100 -8.33 -2.47 -5.78
C SER A 100 -7.09 -3.15 -5.19
N PHE A 101 -6.30 -2.41 -4.41
CA PHE A 101 -5.07 -2.89 -3.75
C PHE A 101 -5.27 -3.10 -2.24
N VAL A 102 -6.50 -2.93 -1.75
CA VAL A 102 -6.87 -3.05 -0.34
C VAL A 102 -7.13 -4.51 0.04
N HIS A 103 -6.62 -4.90 1.21
CA HIS A 103 -6.93 -6.16 1.88
C HIS A 103 -7.71 -5.91 3.17
N HIS A 104 -8.76 -6.69 3.38
CA HIS A 104 -9.48 -6.72 4.64
C HIS A 104 -8.69 -7.51 5.68
N THR A 105 -8.58 -6.96 6.89
CA THR A 105 -7.95 -7.67 8.01
C THR A 105 -9.00 -8.47 8.79
N ALA A 106 -8.54 -9.29 9.74
CA ALA A 106 -9.45 -9.94 10.70
C ALA A 106 -10.09 -8.93 11.68
N PHE A 107 -9.62 -7.69 11.72
CA PHE A 107 -10.11 -6.63 12.61
C PHE A 107 -11.20 -5.81 11.89
N PRO A 108 -12.43 -5.74 12.44
CA PRO A 108 -13.50 -4.96 11.83
C PRO A 108 -13.12 -3.50 11.62
N LYS A 109 -13.44 -2.94 10.45
CA LYS A 109 -13.17 -1.55 10.05
C LYS A 109 -11.69 -1.16 9.95
N LEU A 110 -10.80 -2.15 9.91
CA LEU A 110 -9.38 -1.93 9.70
C LEU A 110 -8.92 -2.71 8.48
N ASP A 111 -8.55 -1.97 7.45
CA ASP A 111 -8.05 -2.50 6.20
C ASP A 111 -6.60 -2.09 6.00
N VAL A 112 -5.90 -2.77 5.09
CA VAL A 112 -4.48 -2.50 4.81
C VAL A 112 -4.16 -2.61 3.31
N ILE A 113 -3.30 -1.72 2.81
CA ILE A 113 -2.56 -1.93 1.57
C ILE A 113 -1.15 -2.40 1.96
N PRO A 114 -0.78 -3.66 1.67
CA PRO A 114 0.48 -4.21 2.11
C PRO A 114 1.67 -3.64 1.34
N ALA A 115 2.83 -3.69 1.98
CA ALA A 115 4.10 -3.29 1.39
C ALA A 115 4.68 -4.38 0.47
N SER A 116 5.75 -4.03 -0.25
CA SER A 116 6.57 -4.93 -1.05
C SER A 116 8.07 -4.71 -0.77
N PRO A 117 8.93 -5.75 -0.83
CA PRO A 117 10.37 -5.61 -0.64
C PRO A 117 11.06 -4.78 -1.73
N THR A 118 10.43 -4.54 -2.89
CA THR A 118 11.04 -3.85 -4.04
C THR A 118 10.75 -2.35 -4.08
N LEU A 119 10.04 -1.79 -3.09
CA LEU A 119 9.58 -0.39 -3.12
C LEU A 119 10.71 0.64 -3.28
N GLY A 120 11.91 0.34 -2.77
CA GLY A 120 13.08 1.22 -2.96
C GLY A 120 13.46 1.41 -4.44
N ALA A 121 13.22 0.42 -5.31
CA ALA A 121 13.48 0.56 -6.74
C ALA A 121 12.44 1.45 -7.45
N LEU A 122 11.22 1.52 -6.92
CA LEU A 122 10.13 2.30 -7.51
C LEU A 122 10.25 3.81 -7.22
N GLU A 123 10.87 4.18 -6.10
CA GLU A 123 11.05 5.59 -5.70
C GLU A 123 11.73 6.40 -6.81
N HIS A 124 12.88 5.95 -7.30
CA HIS A 124 13.61 6.61 -8.38
C HIS A 124 12.80 6.68 -9.69
N ALA A 125 12.02 5.63 -9.99
CA ALA A 125 11.17 5.60 -11.17
C ALA A 125 10.01 6.61 -11.09
N LEU A 126 9.42 6.79 -9.89
CA LEU A 126 8.36 7.75 -9.64
C LEU A 126 8.90 9.19 -9.70
N GLU A 127 10.10 9.44 -9.18
CA GLU A 127 10.77 10.74 -9.26
C GLU A 127 11.09 11.13 -10.70
N SER A 128 11.79 10.27 -11.43
CA SER A 128 12.24 10.54 -12.81
C SER A 128 11.08 10.78 -13.79
N LYS A 129 9.91 10.16 -13.54
CA LYS A 129 8.70 10.37 -14.35
C LYS A 129 7.77 11.46 -13.82
N HIS A 130 8.14 12.18 -12.76
CA HIS A 130 7.32 13.18 -12.09
C HIS A 130 5.94 12.65 -11.65
N LYS A 131 5.92 11.48 -11.00
CA LYS A 131 4.71 10.78 -10.53
C LYS A 131 4.62 10.60 -9.01
N ILE A 132 5.55 11.17 -8.24
CA ILE A 132 5.61 11.08 -6.76
C ILE A 132 4.31 11.52 -6.05
N TYR A 133 3.51 12.39 -6.65
CA TYR A 133 2.27 12.88 -6.07
C TYR A 133 1.05 11.98 -6.32
N LYS A 134 1.19 10.90 -7.10
CA LYS A 134 0.05 10.07 -7.54
C LYS A 134 -0.61 9.31 -6.39
N LEU A 135 0.14 8.88 -5.39
CA LEU A 135 -0.45 8.30 -4.18
C LEU A 135 -1.40 9.30 -3.51
N ARG A 136 -0.96 10.54 -3.29
CA ARG A 136 -1.79 11.61 -2.69
C ARG A 136 -3.08 11.82 -3.47
N ASP A 137 -3.01 11.90 -4.79
CA ASP A 137 -4.19 12.14 -5.64
C ASP A 137 -5.16 10.95 -5.56
N SER A 138 -4.65 9.71 -5.56
CA SER A 138 -5.47 8.51 -5.41
C SER A 138 -6.13 8.39 -4.03
N LEU A 139 -5.48 8.85 -2.95
CA LEU A 139 -6.09 8.86 -1.61
C LEU A 139 -7.36 9.72 -1.56
N GLN A 140 -7.44 10.80 -2.33
CA GLN A 140 -8.63 11.68 -2.35
C GLN A 140 -9.90 10.92 -2.80
N GLN A 141 -9.73 9.91 -3.65
CA GLN A 141 -10.81 9.06 -4.18
C GLN A 141 -11.36 8.09 -3.12
N LEU A 142 -10.60 7.85 -2.05
CA LEU A 142 -10.98 6.97 -0.95
C LEU A 142 -11.81 7.67 0.15
N SER A 143 -12.06 8.97 0.00
CA SER A 143 -12.70 9.80 1.03
C SER A 143 -14.12 9.37 1.41
N SER A 144 -14.86 8.74 0.50
CA SER A 144 -16.18 8.17 0.77
C SER A 144 -16.12 6.82 1.49
N GLN A 145 -14.99 6.12 1.44
CA GLN A 145 -14.80 4.76 1.98
C GLN A 145 -14.12 4.76 3.35
N TYR A 146 -13.20 5.70 3.59
CA TYR A 146 -12.41 5.75 4.82
C TYR A 146 -12.51 7.09 5.56
N ASP A 147 -12.62 6.99 6.87
CA ASP A 147 -12.63 8.12 7.79
C ASP A 147 -11.21 8.46 8.26
N ARG A 148 -10.33 7.45 8.34
CA ARG A 148 -8.93 7.55 8.77
C ARG A 148 -7.99 6.79 7.84
N ILE A 149 -6.87 7.41 7.49
CA ILE A 149 -5.76 6.77 6.78
C ILE A 149 -4.48 6.96 7.58
N TYR A 150 -3.75 5.88 7.83
CA TYR A 150 -2.44 5.87 8.46
C TYR A 150 -1.40 5.34 7.48
N ILE A 151 -0.30 6.07 7.31
CA ILE A 151 0.78 5.69 6.39
C ILE A 151 2.03 5.38 7.20
N ASP A 152 2.50 4.12 7.11
CA ASP A 152 3.79 3.69 7.63
C ASP A 152 4.87 3.95 6.58
N THR A 153 5.99 4.55 6.98
CA THR A 153 7.05 4.94 6.04
C THR A 153 8.34 4.17 6.31
N PRO A 154 9.18 3.94 5.28
CA PRO A 154 10.52 3.39 5.49
C PRO A 154 11.35 4.33 6.37
N PRO A 155 12.43 3.83 7.02
CA PRO A 155 13.42 4.70 7.62
C PRO A 155 14.07 5.59 6.55
N ALA A 156 14.36 6.85 6.89
CA ALA A 156 15.16 7.69 6.00
C ALA A 156 16.61 7.19 6.00
N PHE A 157 17.12 6.80 4.83
CA PHE A 157 18.55 6.58 4.63
C PHE A 157 19.18 7.94 4.34
N ASN A 158 20.23 8.29 5.10
CA ASN A 158 21.07 9.46 4.82
C ASN A 158 21.99 9.21 3.63
#